data_AF-A0A3D4QRV7-F1
#
_entry.id   AF-A0A3D4QRV7-F1
#
_cell.length_a   1.000
_cell.length_b   1.000
_cell.length_c   1.000
_cell.angle_alpha   90.00
_cell.angle_beta   90.00
_cell.angle_gamma   90.00
#
_symmetry.space_group_name_H-M   'P 1'
#
loop_
_entity.id
_entity.type
_entity.pdbx_description
1 polymer ?
#
loop_
_entity_poly.entity_id
_entity_poly.type
_entity_poly.pdbx_seq_one_letter_code
_entity_poly.pdbx_strand_id
1 'polypeptide(L)'
;LKKDENDLPDFSQLDRNYTCVHGLVKKGKIRGIHSVRNGGIAEAISKMCFGNRIGFTFEPVAESSLYQPLYGSLLLELSSEENL
;
A
#
# COMPACT_ATOMS: atom_id res chain seq x y z
N LEU A 1 -1.24 -8.44 5.45
CA LEU A 1 0.03 -9.23 5.54
C LEU A 1 -0.05 -10.07 6.79
N LYS A 2 0.08 -11.39 6.69
CA LYS A 2 0.14 -12.24 7.88
C LYS A 2 1.45 -11.99 8.60
N LYS A 3 1.39 -11.96 9.93
CA LYS A 3 2.54 -11.84 10.81
C LYS A 3 2.52 -12.97 11.82
N ASP A 4 3.68 -13.37 12.29
CA ASP A 4 3.84 -14.34 13.38
C ASP A 4 3.79 -13.65 14.76
N GLU A 5 4.04 -14.43 15.81
CA GLU A 5 4.07 -13.97 17.21
C GLU A 5 5.18 -12.95 17.53
N ASN A 6 6.21 -12.86 16.68
CA ASN A 6 7.32 -11.91 16.80
C ASN A 6 7.10 -10.66 15.91
N ASP A 7 5.90 -10.47 15.39
CA ASP A 7 5.53 -9.42 14.43
C ASP A 7 6.32 -9.50 13.10
N LEU A 8 6.94 -10.65 12.80
CA LEU A 8 7.63 -10.87 11.54
C LEU A 8 6.61 -11.21 10.45
N PRO A 9 6.75 -10.62 9.25
CA PRO A 9 5.84 -10.90 8.15
C PRO A 9 6.09 -12.30 7.56
N ASP A 10 5.03 -12.89 7.01
CA ASP A 10 5.16 -14.07 6.16
C ASP A 10 5.97 -13.70 4.90
N PHE A 11 7.23 -14.13 4.87
CA PHE A 11 8.16 -13.84 3.77
C PHE A 11 7.72 -14.46 2.44
N SER A 12 7.03 -15.60 2.46
CA SER A 12 6.49 -16.21 1.24
C SER A 12 5.29 -15.43 0.70
N GLN A 13 4.49 -14.82 1.58
CA GLN A 13 3.46 -13.86 1.17
C GLN A 13 4.08 -12.56 0.63
N LEU A 14 5.12 -12.03 1.29
CA LEU A 14 5.83 -10.83 0.83
C LEU A 14 6.39 -11.01 -0.58
N ASP A 15 7.12 -12.08 -0.82
CA ASP A 15 7.74 -12.36 -2.12
C ASP A 15 6.69 -12.43 -3.25
N ARG A 16 5.60 -13.15 -3.02
CA ARG A 16 4.47 -13.23 -3.97
C ARG A 16 3.87 -11.87 -4.26
N ASN A 17 3.58 -11.09 -3.21
CA ASN A 17 3.00 -9.77 -3.34
C ASN A 17 3.93 -8.82 -4.11
N TYR A 18 5.22 -8.80 -3.77
CA TYR A 18 6.19 -7.90 -4.38
C TYR A 18 6.52 -8.30 -5.81
N THR A 19 6.58 -9.60 -6.11
CA THR A 19 6.72 -10.10 -7.47
C THR A 19 5.53 -9.70 -8.34
N CYS A 20 4.30 -9.80 -7.81
CA CYS A 20 3.09 -9.34 -8.50
C CYS A 20 3.15 -7.83 -8.77
N VAL A 21 3.41 -7.02 -7.73
CA VAL A 21 3.53 -5.57 -7.84
C VAL A 21 4.60 -5.17 -8.85
N HIS A 22 5.78 -5.79 -8.80
CA HIS A 22 6.86 -5.55 -9.76
C HIS A 22 6.43 -5.87 -11.20
N GLY A 23 5.71 -6.97 -11.40
CA GLY A 23 5.11 -7.31 -12.69
C GLY A 23 4.15 -6.23 -13.21
N LEU A 24 3.31 -5.67 -12.34
CA LEU A 24 2.39 -4.58 -12.69
C LEU A 24 3.11 -3.27 -13.01
N VAL A 25 4.17 -2.93 -12.25
CA VAL A 25 5.05 -1.78 -12.55
C VAL A 25 5.65 -1.93 -13.95
N LYS A 26 6.20 -3.11 -14.28
CA LYS A 26 6.77 -3.36 -15.62
C LYS A 26 5.75 -3.25 -16.75
N LYS A 27 4.47 -3.53 -16.48
CA LYS A 27 3.37 -3.39 -17.43
C LYS A 27 2.79 -1.96 -17.48
N GLY A 28 3.33 -1.02 -16.70
CA GLY A 28 2.84 0.36 -16.64
C GLY A 28 1.46 0.52 -15.99
N LYS A 29 1.06 -0.44 -15.14
CA LYS A 29 -0.29 -0.50 -14.55
C LYS A 29 -0.44 0.22 -13.21
N ILE A 30 0.69 0.55 -12.58
CA ILE A 30 0.76 1.30 -11.33
C ILE A 30 1.21 2.73 -11.65
N ARG A 31 0.41 3.72 -11.23
CA ARG A 31 0.68 5.16 -11.40
C ARG A 31 1.50 5.72 -10.25
N GLY A 32 1.35 5.15 -9.06
CA GLY A 32 2.01 5.58 -7.84
C GLY A 32 2.07 4.44 -6.83
N ILE A 33 3.13 4.43 -6.01
CA ILE A 33 3.35 3.40 -5.00
C ILE A 33 4.05 4.01 -3.78
N HIS A 34 3.63 3.62 -2.58
CA HIS A 34 4.28 4.04 -1.35
C HIS A 34 4.24 2.93 -0.29
N SER A 35 5.35 2.72 0.42
CA SER A 35 5.40 1.79 1.56
C SER A 35 4.70 2.35 2.79
N VAL A 36 3.93 1.53 3.50
CA VAL A 36 3.36 1.92 4.80
C VAL A 36 4.44 1.79 5.89
N ARG A 37 4.57 2.82 6.74
CA ARG A 37 5.58 2.92 7.80
C ARG A 37 4.93 3.38 9.11
N ASN A 38 5.69 4.01 10.00
CA ASN A 38 5.26 4.34 11.36
C ASN A 38 3.95 5.14 11.45
N GLY A 39 3.68 6.08 10.54
CA GLY A 39 2.43 6.86 10.54
C GLY A 39 1.25 6.18 9.83
N GLY A 40 1.40 4.91 9.46
CA GLY A 40 0.35 4.10 8.85
C GLY A 40 -0.09 4.54 7.46
N ILE A 41 -1.29 4.12 7.08
CA ILE A 41 -1.91 4.44 5.79
C ILE A 41 -2.15 5.95 5.70
N ALA A 42 -2.55 6.59 6.80
CA ALA A 42 -2.84 8.02 6.85
C ALA A 42 -1.61 8.87 6.44
N GLU A 43 -0.43 8.57 7.00
CA GLU A 43 0.81 9.23 6.59
C GLU A 43 1.15 8.96 5.13
N ALA A 44 1.07 7.69 4.70
CA ALA A 44 1.44 7.27 3.36
C ALA A 44 0.58 7.95 2.28
N ILE A 45 -0.75 7.91 2.40
CA ILE A 45 -1.65 8.51 1.41
C ILE A 45 -1.54 10.04 1.42
N SER A 46 -1.39 10.66 2.59
CA SER A 46 -1.17 12.11 2.69
C SER A 46 0.05 12.54 1.88
N LYS A 47 1.18 11.82 2.03
CA LYS A 47 2.39 12.08 1.26
C LYS A 47 2.22 11.83 -0.23
N MET A 48 1.43 10.82 -0.63
CA MET A 48 1.12 10.58 -2.04
C MET A 48 0.28 11.70 -2.66
N CYS A 49 -0.50 12.45 -1.87
CA CYS A 49 -1.33 13.57 -2.35
C CYS A 49 -0.63 14.94 -2.28
N PHE A 50 0.46 15.08 -1.52
CA PHE A 50 1.11 16.38 -1.35
C PHE A 50 1.80 16.85 -2.64
N GLY A 51 1.56 18.11 -3.01
CA GLY A 51 2.25 18.79 -4.11
C GLY A 51 1.75 18.48 -5.52
N ASN A 52 0.93 17.45 -5.71
CA ASN A 52 0.43 17.03 -7.03
C ASN A 52 -1.03 17.41 -7.33
N ARG A 53 -1.74 18.03 -6.37
CA ARG A 53 -3.16 18.46 -6.49
C ARG A 53 -4.15 17.30 -6.72
N ILE A 54 -3.77 16.07 -6.41
CA ILE A 54 -4.64 14.90 -6.50
C ILE A 54 -5.01 14.46 -5.08
N GLY A 55 -6.31 14.49 -4.78
CA GLY A 55 -6.85 14.01 -3.50
C GLY A 55 -7.36 12.57 -3.60
N PHE A 56 -7.92 12.08 -2.51
CA PHE A 56 -8.53 10.76 -2.42
C PHE A 56 -9.70 10.80 -1.43
N THR A 57 -10.56 9.79 -1.49
CA THR A 57 -11.63 9.57 -0.52
C THR A 57 -11.55 8.13 -0.04
N PHE A 58 -11.65 7.91 1.27
CA PHE A 58 -11.79 6.57 1.81
C PHE A 58 -13.23 6.08 1.64
N GLU A 59 -13.38 4.83 1.20
CA GLU A 59 -14.56 4.06 1.54
C GLU A 59 -14.60 3.81 3.06
N PRO A 60 -15.75 3.46 3.67
CA PRO A 60 -15.86 3.23 5.11
C PRO A 60 -14.75 2.32 5.64
N VAL A 61 -13.92 2.84 6.54
CA VAL A 61 -12.73 2.18 7.08
C VAL A 61 -12.63 2.42 8.58
N ALA A 62 -12.16 1.42 9.32
CA ALA A 62 -11.92 1.57 10.75
C ALA A 62 -10.73 2.51 11.00
N GLU A 63 -10.94 3.57 11.77
CA GLU A 63 -9.91 4.57 12.06
C GLU A 63 -8.64 3.96 12.67
N SER A 64 -8.78 2.95 13.52
CA SER A 64 -7.66 2.24 14.14
C SER A 64 -6.71 1.60 13.13
N SER A 65 -7.20 1.23 11.93
CA SER A 65 -6.36 0.66 10.87
C SER A 65 -5.52 1.69 10.13
N LEU A 66 -5.92 2.97 10.15
CA LEU A 66 -5.27 4.03 9.38
C LEU A 66 -3.89 4.40 9.92
N TYR A 67 -3.68 4.22 11.23
CA TYR A 67 -2.48 4.66 11.94
C TYR A 67 -1.57 3.50 12.36
N GLN A 68 -1.86 2.27 11.92
CA GLN A 68 -1.04 1.11 12.25
C GLN A 68 0.25 1.07 11.41
N PRO A 69 1.41 0.73 12.02
CA PRO A 69 2.67 0.59 11.32
C PRO A 69 2.74 -0.73 10.55
N LEU A 70 2.00 -0.81 9.44
CA LEU A 70 1.85 -2.02 8.62
C LEU A 70 3.08 -2.29 7.74
N TYR A 71 4.26 -2.45 8.37
CA TYR A 71 5.52 -2.74 7.66
C TYR A 71 5.38 -3.91 6.71
N GLY A 72 5.98 -3.77 5.52
CA GLY A 72 5.85 -4.71 4.42
C GLY A 72 4.61 -4.48 3.53
N SER A 73 3.66 -3.64 3.96
CA SER A 73 2.48 -3.29 3.15
C SER A 73 2.76 -2.12 2.21
N LEU A 74 2.08 -2.11 1.08
CA LEU A 74 2.22 -1.12 0.01
C LEU A 74 0.85 -0.50 -0.28
N LEU A 75 0.82 0.81 -0.48
CA LEU A 75 -0.31 1.53 -1.02
C LEU A 75 -0.07 1.75 -2.52
N LEU A 76 -1.03 1.33 -3.34
CA LEU A 76 -0.91 1.34 -4.80
C LEU A 76 -1.97 2.27 -5.39
N GLU A 77 -1.55 3.15 -6.29
CA GLU A 77 -2.44 3.87 -7.19
C GLU A 77 -2.44 3.15 -8.54
N LEU A 78 -3.60 2.61 -8.92
CA LEU A 78 -3.78 1.82 -10.13
C LEU A 78 -4.48 2.63 -11.21
N SER A 79 -4.25 2.32 -12.48
CA SER A 79 -5.12 2.83 -13.55
C SER A 79 -6.52 2.23 -13.44
N SER A 80 -7.55 3.01 -13.73
CA SER A 80 -8.97 2.62 -13.64
C SER A 80 -9.37 1.40 -14.50
N GLU A 81 -8.50 0.99 -15.42
CA GLU A 81 -8.70 -0.17 -16.30
C GLU A 81 -8.28 -1.50 -15.65
N GLU A 82 -7.65 -1.45 -14.47
CA GLU A 82 -7.11 -2.63 -13.79
C GLU A 82 -8.04 -3.09 -12.66
N ASN A 83 -8.43 -4.37 -12.70
CA ASN A 83 -9.03 -5.09 -11.57
C ASN A 83 -8.03 -6.13 -11.07
N LEU A 84 -7.76 -6.09 -9.77
CA LEU A 84 -6.77 -6.92 -9.07
C LEU A 84 -7.43 -7.91 -8.10
#